data_AF-A0A7C7NJ26-F1
#
_entry.id   AF-A0A7C7NJ26-F1
#
_cell.length_a   1.000
_cell.length_b   1.000
_cell.length_c   1.000
_cell.angle_alpha   90.00
_cell.angle_beta   90.00
_cell.angle_gamma   90.00
#
_symmetry.space_group_name_H-M   'P 1'
#
loop_
_entity.id
_entity.type
_entity.pdbx_description
1 polymer ?
#
loop_
_entity_poly.entity_id
_entity_poly.type
_entity_poly.pdbx_seq_one_letter_code
_entity_poly.pdbx_strand_id
1 'polypeptide(L)'
;MITVGVILSSLILPTKLGAIPAFARKHGKPCQTCHVSEPKLNAFGELFRANGYQLPGTIEDTPPWSMRRIVMAAMLHEMVVDRKIESKMRAVPPPGLPSGGEYHVRSFRNAGGHVWFGGTFGKNLSFMTSLGV
;
A
#
# COMPACT_ATOMS: atom_id res chain seq x y z
N MET A 1 -9.11 15.79 -33.76
CA MET A 1 -10.12 14.91 -33.11
C MET A 1 -9.58 13.50 -32.87
N ILE A 2 -8.92 12.87 -33.85
CA ILE A 2 -8.33 11.52 -33.71
C ILE A 2 -7.23 11.48 -32.62
N THR A 3 -6.39 12.51 -32.55
CA THR A 3 -5.30 12.62 -31.55
C THR A 3 -5.80 12.70 -30.11
N VAL A 4 -6.90 13.43 -29.87
CA VAL A 4 -7.54 13.54 -28.55
C VAL A 4 -8.15 12.20 -28.13
N GLY A 5 -8.79 11.49 -29.08
CA GLY A 5 -9.39 10.18 -28.82
C GLY A 5 -8.36 9.09 -28.45
N VAL A 6 -7.18 9.12 -29.07
CA VAL A 6 -6.10 8.15 -28.76
C VAL A 6 -5.49 8.42 -27.39
N ILE A 7 -5.26 9.67 -27.02
CA ILE A 7 -4.75 10.04 -25.69
C ILE A 7 -5.74 9.61 -24.60
N LEU A 8 -7.03 9.85 -24.80
CA LEU A 8 -8.07 9.49 -23.83
C LEU A 8 -8.20 7.96 -23.67
N SER A 9 -8.07 7.21 -24.76
CA SER A 9 -8.13 5.73 -24.76
C SER A 9 -6.98 5.09 -23.96
N SER A 10 -5.75 5.63 -24.07
CA SER A 10 -4.60 5.16 -23.29
C SER A 10 -4.71 5.40 -21.78
N LEU A 11 -5.55 6.34 -21.33
CA LEU A 11 -5.79 6.57 -19.90
C LEU A 11 -6.80 5.58 -19.30
N ILE A 12 -7.61 4.90 -20.12
CA ILE A 12 -8.76 4.12 -19.64
C ILE A 12 -8.46 2.61 -19.65
N LEU A 13 -7.45 2.14 -20.39
CA LEU A 13 -7.12 0.72 -20.48
C LEU A 13 -6.23 0.26 -19.30
N PRO A 14 -6.73 -0.59 -18.38
CA PRO A 14 -5.93 -1.10 -17.28
C PRO A 14 -4.87 -2.07 -17.80
N THR A 15 -3.60 -1.76 -17.59
CA THR A 15 -2.50 -2.71 -17.81
C THR A 15 -2.40 -3.66 -16.61
N LYS A 16 -2.03 -4.93 -16.85
CA LYS A 16 -1.73 -5.87 -15.75
C LYS A 16 -0.50 -5.35 -14.98
N LEU A 17 -0.72 -4.79 -13.80
CA LEU A 17 0.36 -4.48 -12.86
C LEU A 17 0.67 -5.70 -12.00
N GLY A 18 1.94 -6.12 -12.01
CA GLY A 18 2.47 -7.07 -11.03
C GLY A 18 2.85 -6.34 -9.74
N ALA A 19 2.42 -6.85 -8.59
CA ALA A 19 2.88 -6.33 -7.31
C ALA A 19 4.36 -6.71 -7.11
N ILE A 20 5.25 -5.71 -7.00
CA ILE A 20 6.67 -5.91 -6.71
C ILE A 20 6.88 -5.71 -5.21
N PRO A 21 7.38 -6.70 -4.45
CA PRO A 21 7.65 -6.56 -3.03
C PRO A 21 8.96 -5.78 -2.81
N ALA A 22 8.94 -4.48 -3.09
CA ALA A 22 10.12 -3.61 -3.07
C ALA A 22 10.86 -3.66 -1.72
N PHE A 23 10.12 -3.69 -0.61
CA PHE A 23 10.69 -3.81 0.73
C PHE A 23 11.44 -5.14 0.94
N ALA A 24 10.79 -6.28 0.66
CA ALA A 24 11.41 -7.59 0.86
C ALA A 24 12.68 -7.75 0.02
N ARG A 25 12.68 -7.21 -1.21
CA ARG A 25 13.85 -7.19 -2.09
C ARG A 25 15.00 -6.33 -1.54
N LYS A 26 14.69 -5.17 -0.95
CA LYS A 26 15.70 -4.27 -0.39
C LYS A 26 16.30 -4.79 0.91
N HIS A 27 15.48 -5.32 1.81
CA HIS A 27 15.90 -5.65 3.17
C HIS A 27 16.11 -7.15 3.43
N GLY A 28 15.79 -8.02 2.47
CA GLY A 28 15.97 -9.47 2.62
C GLY A 28 15.15 -10.09 3.77
N LYS A 29 14.07 -9.43 4.20
CA LYS A 29 13.25 -9.90 5.33
C LYS A 29 11.99 -10.64 4.84
N PRO A 30 11.59 -11.74 5.51
CA PRO A 30 10.36 -12.45 5.16
C PRO A 30 9.13 -11.57 5.46
N CYS A 31 8.05 -11.73 4.69
CA CYS A 31 6.83 -10.90 4.83
C CYS A 31 6.25 -10.91 6.25
N GLN A 32 6.36 -12.06 6.96
CA GLN A 32 5.90 -12.22 8.34
C GLN A 32 6.63 -11.32 9.35
N THR A 33 7.76 -10.74 8.97
CA THR A 33 8.44 -9.73 9.79
C THR A 33 7.54 -8.51 10.02
N CYS A 34 6.83 -8.06 8.98
CA CYS A 34 6.00 -6.86 9.03
C CYS A 34 4.50 -7.16 9.03
N HIS A 35 4.06 -8.32 8.54
CA HIS A 35 2.65 -8.64 8.34
C HIS A 35 2.17 -9.79 9.21
N VAL A 36 0.96 -9.64 9.78
CA VAL A 36 0.20 -10.77 10.36
C VAL A 36 -0.45 -11.60 9.25
N SER A 37 -0.95 -10.89 8.23
CA SER A 37 -1.47 -11.42 6.97
C SER A 37 -1.29 -10.31 5.95
N GLU A 38 -0.90 -10.59 4.71
CA GLU A 38 -0.88 -9.58 3.65
C GLU A 38 -2.29 -8.93 3.53
N PRO A 39 -2.49 -7.59 3.57
CA PRO A 39 -1.57 -6.46 3.78
C PRO A 39 -1.57 -5.87 5.22
N LYS A 40 -2.20 -6.54 6.19
CA LYS A 40 -2.31 -6.12 7.59
C LYS A 40 -0.96 -6.17 8.30
N LEU A 41 -0.51 -5.02 8.82
CA LEU A 41 0.74 -4.91 9.56
C LEU A 41 0.62 -5.51 10.98
N ASN A 42 1.73 -6.03 11.47
CA ASN A 42 1.94 -6.38 12.88
C ASN A 42 2.54 -5.17 13.64
N ALA A 43 2.81 -5.32 14.93
CA ALA A 43 3.37 -4.22 15.75
C ALA A 43 4.70 -3.69 15.20
N PHE A 44 5.58 -4.57 14.69
CA PHE A 44 6.83 -4.16 14.07
C PHE A 44 6.59 -3.37 12.79
N GLY A 45 5.68 -3.83 11.92
CA GLY A 45 5.33 -3.16 10.68
C GLY A 45 4.73 -1.76 10.90
N GLU A 46 3.90 -1.61 11.92
CA GLU A 46 3.34 -0.30 12.30
C GLU A 46 4.43 0.66 12.80
N LEU A 47 5.35 0.18 13.64
CA LEU A 47 6.50 0.98 14.10
C LEU A 47 7.42 1.36 12.94
N PHE A 48 7.69 0.44 12.02
CA PHE A 48 8.50 0.70 10.83
C PHE A 48 7.86 1.78 9.94
N ARG A 49 6.54 1.71 9.72
CA ARG A 49 5.78 2.72 8.99
C ARG A 49 5.82 4.08 9.71
N ALA A 50 5.59 4.10 11.02
CA ALA A 50 5.65 5.32 11.83
C ALA A 50 7.04 5.97 11.85
N ASN A 51 8.10 5.16 11.76
CA ASN A 51 9.48 5.62 11.69
C ASN A 51 9.90 6.08 10.27
N GLY A 52 8.95 6.28 9.36
CA GLY A 52 9.25 6.74 8.00
C GLY A 52 9.96 5.67 7.15
N TYR A 53 9.63 4.39 7.36
CA TYR A 53 10.22 3.26 6.66
C TYR A 53 11.73 3.10 6.92
N GLN A 54 12.16 3.38 8.15
CA GLN A 54 13.52 3.18 8.64
C GLN A 54 13.58 1.99 9.62
N LEU A 55 14.55 1.10 9.42
CA LEU A 55 14.79 0.03 10.37
C LEU A 55 15.41 0.61 11.66
N PRO A 56 15.06 0.07 12.84
CA PRO A 56 15.64 0.53 14.10
C PRO A 56 17.17 0.38 14.08
N GLY A 57 17.87 1.45 14.49
CA GLY A 57 19.33 1.42 14.61
C GLY A 57 20.10 1.48 13.29
N THR A 58 19.43 1.68 12.15
CA THR A 58 20.10 1.88 10.85
C THR A 58 19.88 3.30 10.33
N ILE A 59 20.75 3.71 9.41
CA ILE A 59 20.55 4.89 8.58
C ILE A 59 20.52 4.38 7.14
N GLU A 60 19.37 4.51 6.47
CA GLU A 60 19.28 4.18 5.05
C GLU A 60 20.09 5.19 4.22
N ASP A 61 20.52 4.80 3.01
CA ASP A 61 21.30 5.67 2.10
C ASP A 61 20.58 6.98 1.77
N THR A 62 19.25 6.93 1.74
CA THR A 62 18.36 8.08 1.54
C THR A 62 17.43 8.22 2.73
N PRO A 63 17.94 8.67 3.89
CA PRO A 63 17.10 8.73 5.07
C PRO A 63 16.07 9.86 4.90
N PRO A 64 14.83 9.70 5.38
CA PRO A 64 13.77 10.69 5.21
C PRO A 64 14.14 12.11 5.63
N TRP A 65 15.03 12.27 6.62
CA TRP A 65 15.50 13.57 7.11
C TRP A 65 16.59 14.22 6.25
N SER A 66 17.22 13.50 5.32
CA SER A 66 18.08 14.14 4.31
C SER A 66 17.25 14.84 3.24
N MET A 67 15.97 14.45 3.09
CA MET A 67 15.04 15.12 2.20
C MET A 67 14.53 16.42 2.85
N ARG A 68 14.82 17.58 2.26
CA ARG A 68 14.27 18.88 2.68
C ARG A 68 12.80 19.10 2.29
N ARG A 69 12.06 18.04 1.96
CA ARG A 69 10.75 18.12 1.31
C ARG A 69 9.73 17.28 2.06
N ILE A 70 8.57 17.87 2.35
CA ILE A 70 7.39 17.12 2.78
C ILE A 70 6.92 16.31 1.57
N VAL A 71 6.80 15.00 1.75
CA VAL A 71 6.29 14.10 0.70
C VAL A 71 4.76 14.12 0.82
N MET A 72 4.11 14.38 -0.31
CA MET A 72 2.66 14.27 -0.41
C MET A 72 2.31 13.17 -1.39
N ALA A 73 1.36 12.34 -1.01
CA ALA A 73 0.75 11.34 -1.87
C ALA A 73 -0.76 11.55 -1.85
N ALA A 74 -1.42 11.48 -3.00
CA ALA A 74 -2.87 11.53 -3.08
C ALA A 74 -3.36 10.29 -3.80
N MET A 75 -4.41 9.67 -3.27
CA MET A 75 -5.10 8.56 -3.91
C MET A 75 -6.60 8.82 -3.81
N LEU A 76 -7.25 8.89 -4.96
CA LEU A 76 -8.69 8.68 -5.05
C LEU A 76 -8.92 7.17 -4.95
N HIS A 77 -9.75 6.75 -4.00
CA HIS A 77 -10.18 5.36 -3.91
C HIS A 77 -11.68 5.29 -4.20
N GLU A 78 -11.98 4.94 -5.44
CA GLU A 78 -13.27 4.42 -5.86
C GLU A 78 -13.15 2.90 -5.80
N MET A 79 -13.46 2.27 -4.66
CA MET A 79 -13.24 0.83 -4.54
C MET A 79 -14.43 0.04 -5.11
N VAL A 80 -14.68 0.15 -6.43
CA VAL A 80 -15.34 -0.92 -7.19
C VAL A 80 -14.31 -2.03 -7.33
N VAL A 81 -14.33 -2.97 -6.39
CA VAL A 81 -13.42 -4.11 -6.42
C VAL A 81 -14.19 -5.30 -6.95
N ASP A 82 -13.88 -5.68 -8.19
CA ASP A 82 -14.17 -7.01 -8.72
C ASP A 82 -12.86 -7.80 -8.75
N ARG A 83 -12.69 -8.71 -7.79
CA ARG A 83 -11.48 -9.54 -7.70
C ARG A 83 -11.83 -11.00 -7.46
N LYS A 84 -11.11 -11.88 -8.15
CA LYS A 84 -11.07 -13.31 -7.86
C LYS A 84 -9.92 -13.55 -6.88
N ILE A 85 -10.22 -13.94 -5.64
CA ILE A 85 -9.22 -14.33 -4.64
C ILE A 85 -9.08 -15.84 -4.68
N GLU A 86 -7.94 -16.34 -5.10
CA GLU A 86 -7.60 -17.75 -4.95
C GLU A 86 -6.83 -17.94 -3.63
N SER A 87 -7.51 -18.43 -2.59
CA SER A 87 -6.86 -18.74 -1.32
C SER A 87 -6.32 -20.16 -1.33
N LYS A 88 -5.02 -20.31 -1.58
CA LYS A 88 -4.28 -21.56 -1.32
C LYS A 88 -3.91 -21.73 0.16
N MET A 89 -4.30 -20.77 1.01
CA MET A 89 -4.04 -20.79 2.44
C MET A 89 -5.21 -21.44 3.18
N ARG A 90 -4.91 -22.40 4.05
CA ARG A 90 -5.85 -23.02 5.01
C ARG A 90 -6.16 -22.08 6.19
N ALA A 91 -6.25 -20.78 5.92
CA ALA A 91 -6.53 -19.76 6.94
C ALA A 91 -8.04 -19.58 7.09
N VAL A 92 -8.49 -19.27 8.31
CA VAL A 92 -9.91 -18.99 8.60
C VAL A 92 -10.32 -17.78 7.74
N PRO A 93 -11.25 -17.94 6.79
CA PRO A 93 -11.67 -16.85 5.93
C PRO A 93 -12.53 -15.84 6.73
N PRO A 94 -12.85 -14.67 6.16
CA PRO A 94 -13.79 -13.73 6.78
C PRO A 94 -15.11 -14.44 7.18
N PRO A 95 -15.81 -13.98 8.24
CA PRO A 95 -17.05 -14.61 8.70
C PRO A 95 -18.04 -14.80 7.54
N GLY A 96 -18.46 -16.05 7.29
CA GLY A 96 -19.40 -16.40 6.22
C GLY A 96 -18.80 -16.98 4.94
N LEU A 97 -17.48 -17.25 4.88
CA LEU A 97 -16.85 -17.94 3.75
C LEU A 97 -16.27 -19.31 4.17
N PRO A 98 -16.26 -20.35 3.30
CA PRO A 98 -15.60 -21.63 3.56
C PRO A 98 -14.08 -21.52 3.34
N SER A 99 -13.24 -22.25 4.09
CA SER A 99 -11.76 -22.22 3.94
C SER A 99 -11.28 -22.94 2.68
N GLY A 100 -10.33 -22.35 1.95
CA GLY A 100 -9.66 -22.98 0.81
C GLY A 100 -10.57 -23.04 -0.42
N GLY A 101 -10.47 -22.03 -1.28
CA GLY A 101 -11.33 -21.91 -2.44
C GLY A 101 -11.06 -20.63 -3.23
N GLU A 102 -11.82 -20.49 -4.30
CA GLU A 102 -11.81 -19.31 -5.16
C GLU A 102 -13.02 -18.44 -4.83
N TYR A 103 -12.78 -17.19 -4.48
CA TYR A 103 -13.82 -16.26 -4.07
C TYR A 103 -13.93 -15.11 -5.05
N HIS A 104 -15.10 -14.99 -5.69
CA HIS A 104 -15.46 -13.80 -6.44
C HIS A 104 -15.97 -12.73 -5.47
N VAL A 105 -15.17 -11.70 -5.25
CA VAL A 105 -15.52 -10.57 -4.39
C VAL A 105 -15.85 -9.39 -5.28
N ARG A 106 -17.13 -9.06 -5.35
CA ARG A 106 -17.66 -7.82 -5.93
C ARG A 106 -18.13 -6.92 -4.80
N SER A 107 -17.41 -5.84 -4.57
CA SER A 107 -17.72 -4.89 -3.51
C SER A 107 -17.59 -3.47 -4.04
N PHE A 108 -18.51 -2.61 -3.62
CA PHE A 108 -18.32 -1.16 -3.68
C PHE A 108 -18.03 -0.67 -2.26
N ARG A 109 -16.80 -0.22 -1.99
CA ARG A 109 -16.44 0.39 -0.70
C ARG A 109 -16.09 1.85 -0.94
N ASN A 110 -16.76 2.75 -0.20
CA ASN A 110 -16.44 4.17 -0.03
C ASN A 110 -15.68 4.80 -1.21
N ALA A 111 -16.43 5.37 -2.15
CA ALA A 111 -15.89 6.38 -3.05
C ALA A 111 -15.39 7.57 -2.20
N GLY A 112 -14.12 7.91 -2.35
CA GLY A 112 -13.50 8.97 -1.56
C GLY A 112 -12.06 9.22 -1.99
N GLY A 113 -11.39 10.11 -1.28
CA GLY A 113 -10.00 10.46 -1.58
C GLY A 113 -9.20 10.66 -0.31
N HIS A 114 -7.95 10.21 -0.33
CA HIS A 114 -6.99 10.49 0.73
C HIS A 114 -5.80 11.26 0.18
N VAL A 115 -5.41 12.30 0.90
CA VAL A 115 -4.12 12.98 0.74
C VAL A 115 -3.28 12.67 1.98
N TRP A 116 -2.20 11.93 1.79
CA TRP A 116 -1.21 11.68 2.81
C TRP A 116 -0.08 12.69 2.74
N PHE A 117 0.35 13.13 3.92
CA PHE A 117 1.52 13.97 4.11
C PHE A 117 2.47 13.19 5.01
N GLY A 118 3.72 13.04 4.57
CA GLY A 118 4.75 12.35 5.32
C GLY A 118 6.06 13.13 5.28
N GLY A 119 6.80 13.07 6.38
CA GLY A 119 8.09 13.74 6.46
C GLY A 119 8.76 13.53 7.81
N THR A 120 9.90 14.18 7.99
CA THR A 120 10.66 14.14 9.24
C THR A 120 11.19 15.52 9.59
N PHE A 121 11.23 15.82 10.89
CA PHE A 121 11.86 16.99 11.48
C PHE A 121 13.17 16.54 12.14
N GLY A 122 14.27 16.62 11.39
CA GLY A 122 15.55 16.09 11.86
C GLY A 122 15.52 14.56 12.04
N LYS A 123 16.49 14.03 12.80
CA LYS A 123 16.72 12.58 12.91
C LYS A 123 15.77 11.86 13.87
N ASN A 124 15.02 12.62 14.68
CA ASN A 124 14.35 12.08 15.87
C ASN A 124 12.83 12.18 15.82
N LEU A 125 12.26 12.85 14.81
CA LEU A 125 10.82 13.06 14.72
C LEU A 125 10.34 12.82 13.30
N SER A 126 9.53 11.79 13.13
CA SER A 126 8.84 11.45 11.88
C SER A 126 7.34 11.71 12.02
N PHE A 127 6.69 12.12 10.94
CA PHE A 127 5.23 12.27 10.92
C PHE A 127 4.64 11.66 9.65
N MET A 128 3.44 11.11 9.79
CA MET A 128 2.59 10.68 8.69
C MET A 128 1.16 11.01 9.07
N THR A 129 0.48 11.81 8.25
CA THR A 129 -0.91 12.18 8.45
C THR A 129 -1.69 12.05 7.14
N SER A 130 -3.01 11.94 7.22
CA SER A 130 -3.89 11.83 6.06
C SER A 130 -5.12 12.70 6.23
N LEU A 131 -5.46 13.45 5.19
CA LEU A 131 -6.76 14.12 5.05
C LEU A 131 -7.64 13.26 4.12
N GLY A 132 -8.80 12.81 4.60
CA GLY A 132 -9.77 12.05 3.81
C GLY A 132 -11.00 12.88 3.48
N VAL A 133 -11.54 12.73 2.27
CA VAL A 133 -12.86 13.20 1.84
C VAL A 133 -13.72 12.02 1.39
#